data_AF-A0A1Y1WXH9-F1
#
_entry.id   AF-A0A1Y1WXH9-F1
#
_cell.length_a   1.000
_cell.length_b   1.000
_cell.length_c   1.000
_cell.angle_alpha   90.00
_cell.angle_beta   90.00
_cell.angle_gamma   90.00
#
_symmetry.space_group_name_H-M   'P 1'
#
loop_
_entity.id
_entity.type
_entity.pdbx_description
1 polymer ?
#
loop_
_entity_poly.entity_id
_entity_poly.type
_entity_poly.pdbx_seq_one_letter_code
_entity_poly.pdbx_strand_id
1 'polypeptide(L)'
;MLNSVMKHRHLAQIIQEYEFLSEAYIELAALKFNSNDRKKLINSKKPVNFGSKLKLGKVKELERIPVPTKTLPIDPTCTYKNIVHIKYYKSSFQLIGGINLPKVIECIGSDGQTYKQLVKGSDDLRQDAVLSKIFSLVNILLQKNQSTRKRQLSIRTYHIIPLSPRSGIIEWVQNTIPFGTYLTEAHPKYNKNDILPLECRMMLHTEQQRKNSTPKSKLNVYNKVVEQFKPVFRYFFQERYKDPFDWYNKKISYTKSVSVNSVTGWVVGLGDRHCMNILIDLNTAEAIHIDLGIAFDAGKLLSIPECIPFRLTRDVVDGMGINKVEGVFRKCCEETLKVLRKNSNVLLTILDVFRYDPLYNW
;
A
#
# COMPACT_ATOMS: atom_id res chain seq x y z
N MET A 1 8.64 -19.24 -26.53
CA MET A 1 9.29 -17.94 -26.27
C MET A 1 10.49 -18.08 -25.33
N LEU A 2 10.37 -18.64 -24.13
CA LEU A 2 11.51 -18.86 -23.21
C LEU A 2 12.63 -19.70 -23.84
N ASN A 3 12.29 -20.85 -24.43
CA ASN A 3 13.26 -21.74 -25.09
C ASN A 3 14.03 -21.07 -26.25
N SER A 4 13.47 -20.04 -26.90
CA SER A 4 14.18 -19.30 -27.94
C SER A 4 15.13 -18.25 -27.36
N VAL A 5 14.76 -17.61 -26.24
CA VAL A 5 15.61 -16.62 -25.56
C VAL A 5 16.81 -17.30 -24.87
N MET A 6 16.60 -18.49 -24.31
CA MET A 6 17.67 -19.29 -23.68
C MET A 6 18.76 -19.76 -24.66
N LYS A 7 18.57 -19.61 -25.99
CA LYS A 7 19.64 -19.86 -26.96
C LYS A 7 20.79 -18.85 -26.84
N HIS A 8 20.52 -17.65 -26.32
CA HIS A 8 21.57 -16.66 -26.04
C HIS A 8 22.18 -16.92 -24.67
N ARG A 9 23.46 -17.32 -24.64
CA ARG A 9 24.17 -17.74 -23.41
C ARG A 9 24.05 -16.75 -22.24
N HIS A 10 24.16 -15.44 -22.52
CA HIS A 10 24.04 -14.40 -21.50
C HIS A 10 22.62 -14.32 -20.91
N LEU A 11 21.59 -14.40 -21.75
CA LEU A 11 20.20 -14.35 -21.30
C LEU A 11 19.79 -15.64 -20.59
N ALA A 12 20.34 -16.79 -21.00
CA ALA A 12 20.08 -18.07 -20.35
C ALA A 12 20.49 -18.06 -18.87
N GLN A 13 21.66 -17.48 -18.54
CA GLN A 13 22.13 -17.35 -17.16
C GLN A 13 21.19 -16.48 -16.33
N ILE A 14 20.77 -15.33 -16.87
CA ILE A 14 19.81 -14.42 -16.23
C ILE A 14 18.49 -15.14 -15.95
N ILE A 15 17.97 -15.89 -16.93
CA ILE A 15 16.72 -16.63 -16.80
C ILE A 15 16.83 -17.67 -15.69
N GLN A 16 17.91 -18.47 -15.67
CA GLN A 16 18.13 -19.49 -14.63
C GLN A 16 18.20 -18.89 -13.23
N GLU A 17 18.89 -17.76 -13.07
CA GLU A 17 18.97 -17.05 -11.79
C GLU A 17 17.59 -16.51 -11.36
N TYR A 18 16.80 -15.97 -12.29
CA TYR A 18 15.42 -15.53 -12.03
C TYR A 18 14.47 -16.69 -11.69
N GLU A 19 14.58 -17.83 -12.37
CA GLU A 19 13.79 -19.03 -12.08
C GLU A 19 14.07 -19.52 -10.66
N PHE A 20 15.35 -19.67 -10.30
CA PHE A 20 15.74 -20.06 -8.96
C PHE A 20 15.23 -19.09 -7.89
N LEU A 21 15.38 -17.77 -8.13
CA LEU A 21 14.90 -16.75 -7.21
C LEU A 21 13.37 -16.79 -7.06
N SER A 22 12.64 -16.96 -8.17
CA SER A 22 11.18 -17.05 -8.17
C SER A 22 10.70 -18.27 -7.40
N GLU A 23 11.32 -19.44 -7.61
CA GLU A 23 11.04 -20.64 -6.83
C GLU A 23 11.32 -20.45 -5.34
N ALA A 24 12.41 -19.75 -4.99
CA ALA A 24 12.75 -19.48 -3.59
C ALA A 24 11.71 -18.60 -2.89
N TYR A 25 11.17 -17.60 -3.59
CA TYR A 25 10.07 -16.79 -3.07
C TYR A 25 8.77 -17.59 -2.95
N ILE A 26 8.44 -18.42 -3.95
CA ILE A 26 7.24 -19.26 -3.94
C ILE A 26 7.29 -20.27 -2.79
N GLU A 27 8.44 -20.90 -2.55
CA GLU A 27 8.67 -21.79 -1.41
C GLU A 27 8.41 -21.07 -0.08
N LEU A 28 8.98 -19.88 0.11
CA LEU A 28 8.77 -19.07 1.30
C LEU A 28 7.29 -18.65 1.46
N ALA A 29 6.64 -18.27 0.36
CA ALA A 29 5.23 -17.90 0.36
C ALA A 29 4.34 -19.09 0.81
N ALA A 30 4.64 -20.30 0.32
CA ALA A 30 3.91 -21.52 0.60
C ALA A 30 4.08 -22.07 2.03
N LEU A 31 5.07 -21.60 2.80
CA LEU A 31 5.25 -22.03 4.19
C LEU A 31 4.03 -21.69 5.05
N LYS A 32 3.48 -22.73 5.67
CA LYS A 32 2.36 -22.68 6.61
C LYS A 32 2.84 -22.88 8.03
N PHE A 33 2.09 -22.33 8.98
CA PHE A 33 2.32 -22.49 10.42
C PHE A 33 1.06 -23.02 11.09
N ASN A 34 1.21 -23.87 12.08
CA ASN A 34 0.11 -24.33 12.91
C ASN A 34 -0.47 -23.16 13.73
N SER A 35 -1.73 -23.26 14.16
CA SER A 35 -2.45 -22.16 14.80
C SER A 35 -1.79 -21.64 16.09
N ASN A 36 -1.22 -22.54 16.90
CA ASN A 36 -0.56 -22.20 18.14
C ASN A 36 0.77 -21.46 17.90
N ASP A 37 1.59 -21.96 16.97
CA ASP A 37 2.87 -21.33 16.60
C ASP A 37 2.65 -19.97 15.96
N ARG A 38 1.63 -19.84 15.11
CA ARG A 38 1.20 -18.58 14.50
C ARG A 38 1.00 -17.49 15.55
N LYS A 39 0.19 -17.74 16.59
CA LYS A 39 -0.11 -16.75 17.63
C LYS A 39 1.14 -16.35 18.39
N LYS A 40 1.98 -17.33 18.76
CA LYS A 40 3.22 -17.09 19.49
C LYS A 40 4.19 -16.24 18.68
N LEU A 41 4.38 -16.57 17.41
CA LEU A 41 5.30 -15.86 16.50
C LEU A 41 4.85 -14.42 16.25
N ILE A 42 3.57 -14.21 15.92
CA ILE A 42 3.01 -12.86 15.70
C ILE A 42 3.15 -12.00 16.96
N ASN A 43 2.78 -12.53 18.12
CA ASN A 43 2.83 -11.77 19.38
C ASN A 43 4.27 -11.45 19.80
N SER A 44 5.19 -12.38 19.60
CA SER A 44 6.60 -12.18 19.95
C SER A 44 7.29 -11.14 19.06
N LYS A 45 6.78 -10.89 17.84
CA LYS A 45 7.43 -10.13 16.76
C LYS A 45 8.88 -10.56 16.49
N LYS A 46 9.29 -11.76 16.94
CA LYS A 46 10.65 -12.24 16.78
C LYS A 46 10.87 -12.74 15.34
N PRO A 47 12.02 -12.44 14.72
CA PRO A 47 12.38 -13.03 13.44
C PRO A 47 12.47 -14.55 13.54
N VAL A 48 11.90 -15.25 12.56
CA VAL A 48 12.02 -16.71 12.38
C VAL A 48 13.20 -16.98 11.47
N ASN A 49 14.20 -17.67 12.00
CA ASN A 49 15.39 -18.02 11.24
C ASN A 49 15.10 -19.25 10.37
N PHE A 50 15.32 -19.14 9.07
CA PHE A 50 15.21 -20.24 8.12
C PHE A 50 16.57 -20.79 7.67
N GLY A 51 17.67 -20.11 7.99
CA GLY A 51 19.02 -20.57 7.67
C GLY A 51 19.16 -21.02 6.22
N SER A 52 19.83 -22.16 6.02
CA SER A 52 19.94 -22.85 4.73
C SER A 52 18.78 -23.84 4.44
N LYS A 53 17.74 -23.88 5.28
CA LYS A 53 16.61 -24.82 5.10
C LYS A 53 15.76 -24.47 3.88
N LEU A 54 15.62 -23.18 3.59
CA LEU A 54 14.89 -22.67 2.43
C LEU A 54 15.85 -22.25 1.33
N LYS A 55 15.40 -22.32 0.06
CA LYS A 55 16.18 -21.88 -1.10
C LYS A 55 16.61 -20.42 -0.98
N LEU A 56 15.77 -19.55 -0.40
CA LEU A 56 16.09 -18.13 -0.24
C LEU A 56 17.35 -17.90 0.60
N GLY A 57 17.62 -18.75 1.59
CA GLY A 57 18.84 -18.66 2.41
C GLY A 57 20.09 -19.24 1.74
N LYS A 58 19.92 -19.91 0.60
CA LYS A 58 21.00 -20.41 -0.26
C LYS A 58 21.34 -19.44 -1.39
N VAL A 59 20.56 -18.37 -1.57
CA VAL A 59 20.83 -17.33 -2.56
C VAL A 59 22.13 -16.63 -2.19
N LYS A 60 23.15 -16.85 -3.02
CA LYS A 60 24.41 -16.09 -3.00
C LYS A 60 24.25 -14.81 -3.82
N GLU A 61 25.33 -14.05 -3.94
CA GLU A 61 25.34 -12.84 -4.76
C GLU A 61 24.96 -13.16 -6.21
N LEU A 62 23.93 -12.46 -6.71
CA LEU A 62 23.37 -12.60 -8.06
C LEU A 62 23.70 -11.33 -8.84
N GLU A 63 24.92 -11.21 -9.37
CA GLU A 63 25.43 -9.99 -10.06
C GLU A 63 24.56 -9.52 -11.23
N ARG A 64 23.80 -10.42 -11.86
CA ARG A 64 22.97 -10.11 -13.03
C ARG A 64 21.53 -9.76 -12.66
N ILE A 65 21.12 -10.00 -11.41
CA ILE A 65 19.73 -9.85 -10.98
C ILE A 65 19.59 -8.59 -10.14
N PRO A 66 18.90 -7.55 -10.65
CA PRO A 66 18.62 -6.35 -9.88
C PRO A 66 17.76 -6.70 -8.66
N VAL A 67 17.86 -5.89 -7.61
CA VAL A 67 16.93 -5.99 -6.48
C VAL A 67 15.49 -5.79 -7.00
N PRO A 68 14.58 -6.79 -6.86
CA PRO A 68 13.28 -6.76 -7.54
C PRO A 68 12.40 -5.58 -7.15
N THR A 69 12.50 -5.14 -5.90
CA THR A 69 11.72 -4.03 -5.33
C THR A 69 12.42 -2.68 -5.43
N LYS A 70 13.42 -2.56 -6.31
CA LYS A 70 14.07 -1.29 -6.64
C LYS A 70 13.77 -0.94 -8.09
N THR A 71 13.43 0.33 -8.35
CA THR A 71 13.22 0.80 -9.72
C THR A 71 14.51 0.67 -10.52
N LEU A 72 14.48 -0.14 -11.57
CA LEU A 72 15.54 -0.20 -12.58
C LEU A 72 15.17 0.74 -13.74
N PRO A 73 15.86 1.87 -13.92
CA PRO A 73 15.61 2.73 -15.09
C PRO A 73 16.00 2.01 -16.38
N ILE A 74 15.29 2.32 -17.47
CA ILE A 74 15.64 1.83 -18.80
C ILE A 74 16.96 2.46 -19.21
N ASP A 75 17.95 1.61 -19.54
CA ASP A 75 19.23 2.03 -20.09
C ASP A 75 19.15 2.02 -21.63
N PRO A 76 19.21 3.19 -22.29
CA PRO A 76 19.17 3.28 -23.76
C PRO A 76 20.35 2.57 -24.44
N THR A 77 21.46 2.36 -23.73
CA THR A 77 22.63 1.64 -24.26
C THR A 77 22.48 0.12 -24.17
N CYS A 78 21.46 -0.37 -23.47
CA CYS A 78 21.20 -1.78 -23.20
C CYS A 78 22.36 -2.50 -22.48
N THR A 79 23.22 -1.78 -21.75
CA THR A 79 24.42 -2.38 -21.14
C THR A 79 24.21 -2.78 -19.69
N TYR A 80 23.39 -2.05 -18.92
CA TYR A 80 23.04 -2.36 -17.53
C TYR A 80 24.25 -2.66 -16.62
N LYS A 81 25.38 -1.97 -16.81
CA LYS A 81 26.65 -2.27 -16.10
C LYS A 81 26.66 -1.92 -14.61
N ASN A 82 25.81 -0.99 -14.17
CA ASN A 82 25.81 -0.45 -12.81
C ASN A 82 24.46 -0.68 -12.11
N ILE A 83 23.86 -1.85 -12.30
CA ILE A 83 22.62 -2.19 -11.60
C ILE A 83 22.92 -2.50 -10.14
N VAL A 84 22.00 -2.11 -9.25
CA VAL A 84 22.05 -2.56 -7.86
C VAL A 84 21.45 -3.96 -7.81
N HIS A 85 22.32 -4.94 -7.74
CA HIS A 85 22.00 -6.36 -7.74
C HIS A 85 21.84 -6.93 -6.33
N ILE A 86 21.30 -8.14 -6.25
CA ILE A 86 21.10 -8.85 -4.97
C ILE A 86 22.46 -9.36 -4.48
N LYS A 87 22.90 -8.89 -3.30
CA LYS A 87 24.10 -9.41 -2.64
C LYS A 87 23.81 -10.67 -1.83
N TYR A 88 22.80 -10.62 -0.96
CA TYR A 88 22.28 -11.77 -0.21
C TYR A 88 20.96 -11.43 0.49
N TYR A 89 20.28 -12.44 1.03
CA TYR A 89 19.14 -12.28 1.94
C TYR A 89 19.55 -12.57 3.38
N LYS A 90 19.04 -11.80 4.34
CA LYS A 90 19.17 -12.20 5.75
C LYS A 90 18.40 -13.52 5.97
N SER A 91 18.98 -14.44 6.74
CA SER A 91 18.43 -15.79 6.96
C SER A 91 17.21 -15.84 7.88
N SER A 92 16.45 -14.75 8.00
CA SER A 92 15.27 -14.68 8.84
C SER A 92 14.15 -13.87 8.20
N PHE A 93 12.90 -14.24 8.45
CA PHE A 93 11.73 -13.42 8.12
C PHE A 93 10.94 -13.07 9.38
N GLN A 94 10.18 -11.98 9.30
CA GLN A 94 9.19 -11.61 10.31
C GLN A 94 7.79 -11.93 9.79
N LEU A 95 6.98 -12.60 10.61
CA LEU A 95 5.56 -12.77 10.29
C LEU A 95 4.79 -11.51 10.67
N ILE A 96 3.99 -11.03 9.73
CA ILE A 96 3.01 -9.98 10.00
C ILE A 96 1.66 -10.68 10.17
N GLY A 97 0.86 -10.17 11.12
CA GLY A 97 -0.51 -10.63 11.31
C GLY A 97 -1.37 -10.47 10.06
N GLY A 98 -2.61 -10.95 10.13
CA GLY A 98 -3.52 -11.01 8.98
C GLY A 98 -3.76 -12.44 8.51
N ILE A 99 -4.80 -12.63 7.69
CA ILE A 99 -5.36 -13.95 7.34
C ILE A 99 -4.31 -14.82 6.65
N ASN A 100 -3.62 -14.27 5.64
CA ASN A 100 -2.70 -14.99 4.75
C ASN A 100 -1.24 -15.02 5.22
N LEU A 101 -0.95 -14.54 6.44
CA LEU A 101 0.37 -14.64 7.07
C LEU A 101 1.54 -14.23 6.17
N PRO A 102 1.55 -12.97 5.70
CA PRO A 102 2.62 -12.47 4.88
C PRO A 102 3.93 -12.38 5.67
N LYS A 103 5.05 -12.52 4.96
CA LYS A 103 6.40 -12.68 5.54
C LYS A 103 7.28 -11.53 5.08
N VAL A 104 7.84 -10.77 6.02
CA VAL A 104 8.80 -9.72 5.71
C VAL A 104 10.21 -10.28 5.74
N ILE A 105 10.94 -10.05 4.66
CA ILE A 105 12.35 -10.42 4.50
C ILE A 105 13.18 -9.17 4.21
N GLU A 106 14.48 -9.29 4.40
CA GLU A 106 15.45 -8.24 4.15
C GLU A 106 16.45 -8.69 3.08
N CYS A 107 16.37 -8.05 1.91
CA CYS A 107 17.32 -8.21 0.81
C CYS A 107 18.42 -7.16 0.97
N ILE A 108 19.68 -7.59 0.89
CA ILE A 108 20.84 -6.68 0.92
C ILE A 108 21.31 -6.47 -0.52
N GLY A 109 21.31 -5.22 -0.97
CA GLY A 109 21.79 -4.84 -2.30
C GLY A 109 23.32 -4.76 -2.35
N SER A 110 23.87 -4.77 -3.57
CA SER A 110 25.30 -4.54 -3.80
C SER A 110 25.77 -3.14 -3.39
N ASP A 111 24.85 -2.19 -3.26
CA ASP A 111 25.06 -0.86 -2.70
C ASP A 111 25.09 -0.82 -1.16
N GLY A 112 24.97 -1.97 -0.50
CA GLY A 112 24.96 -2.08 0.96
C GLY A 112 23.64 -1.68 1.62
N GLN A 113 22.63 -1.26 0.85
CA GLN A 113 21.33 -0.87 1.39
C GLN A 113 20.44 -2.09 1.67
N THR A 114 19.54 -1.94 2.64
CA THR A 114 18.56 -2.97 2.98
C THR A 114 17.22 -2.66 2.32
N TYR A 115 16.74 -3.61 1.51
CA TYR A 115 15.47 -3.58 0.81
C TYR A 115 14.52 -4.57 1.49
N LYS A 116 13.59 -4.05 2.27
CA LYS A 116 12.53 -4.84 2.90
C LYS A 116 11.50 -5.24 1.85
N GLN A 117 11.06 -6.49 1.90
CA GLN A 117 10.08 -7.04 0.95
C GLN A 117 9.05 -7.85 1.72
N LEU A 118 7.79 -7.73 1.31
CA LEU A 118 6.67 -8.50 1.83
C LEU A 118 6.36 -9.63 0.85
N VAL A 119 6.56 -10.87 1.29
CA VAL A 119 6.19 -12.06 0.54
C VAL A 119 4.76 -12.44 0.92
N LYS A 120 3.83 -12.31 -0.04
CA LYS A 120 2.43 -12.73 0.09
C LYS A 120 2.24 -14.08 -0.60
N GLY A 121 1.48 -14.96 0.04
CA GLY A 121 1.07 -16.25 -0.50
C GLY A 121 -0.42 -16.45 -0.29
N SER A 122 -1.02 -17.28 -1.14
CA SER A 122 -2.48 -17.50 -1.22
C SER A 122 -3.30 -16.29 -1.69
N ASP A 123 -2.65 -15.25 -2.22
CA ASP A 123 -3.28 -14.04 -2.78
C ASP A 123 -2.85 -13.85 -4.24
N ASP A 124 -3.76 -13.39 -5.08
CA ASP A 124 -3.45 -12.98 -6.45
C ASP A 124 -3.07 -11.50 -6.50
N LEU A 125 -1.78 -11.22 -6.71
CA LEU A 125 -1.26 -9.84 -6.72
C LEU A 125 -1.34 -9.15 -8.09
N ARG A 126 -1.89 -9.81 -9.11
CA ARG A 126 -1.95 -9.23 -10.46
C ARG A 126 -2.78 -7.96 -10.47
N GLN A 127 -3.95 -7.99 -9.83
CA GLN A 127 -4.83 -6.82 -9.72
C GLN A 127 -4.12 -5.64 -9.04
N ASP A 128 -3.42 -5.89 -7.93
CA ASP A 128 -2.64 -4.86 -7.26
C ASP A 128 -1.55 -4.28 -8.17
N ALA A 129 -0.81 -5.13 -8.90
CA ALA A 129 0.24 -4.70 -9.81
C ALA A 129 -0.30 -3.82 -10.95
N VAL A 130 -1.48 -4.16 -11.47
CA VAL A 130 -2.21 -3.36 -12.46
C VAL A 130 -2.57 -1.98 -11.93
N LEU A 131 -3.19 -1.92 -10.75
CA LEU A 131 -3.59 -0.65 -10.15
C LEU A 131 -2.37 0.22 -9.82
N SER A 132 -1.27 -0.39 -9.36
CA SER A 132 0.00 0.32 -9.18
C SER A 132 0.54 0.90 -10.50
N LYS A 133 0.36 0.18 -11.62
CA LYS A 133 0.73 0.68 -12.96
C LYS A 133 -0.15 1.85 -13.39
N ILE A 134 -1.45 1.81 -13.11
CA ILE A 134 -2.36 2.94 -13.35
C ILE A 134 -1.91 4.16 -12.54
N PHE A 135 -1.56 3.99 -11.27
CA PHE A 135 -1.05 5.09 -10.43
C PHE A 135 0.25 5.68 -10.99
N SER A 136 1.13 4.83 -11.53
CA SER A 136 2.34 5.28 -12.23
C SER A 136 2.02 6.09 -13.49
N LEU A 137 1.02 5.68 -14.28
CA LEU A 137 0.54 6.47 -15.42
C LEU A 137 -0.05 7.81 -14.97
N VAL A 138 -0.86 7.81 -13.92
CA VAL A 138 -1.45 9.03 -13.35
C VAL A 138 -0.34 10.01 -12.96
N ASN A 139 0.75 9.55 -12.34
CA ASN A 139 1.91 10.40 -12.06
C ASN A 139 2.48 11.04 -13.32
N ILE A 140 2.66 10.29 -14.42
CA ILE A 140 3.15 10.84 -15.70
C ILE A 140 2.18 11.91 -16.22
N LEU A 141 0.87 11.67 -16.17
CA LEU A 141 -0.14 12.61 -16.65
C LEU A 141 -0.18 13.90 -15.80
N LEU A 142 -0.08 13.77 -14.48
CA LEU A 142 0.00 14.89 -13.55
C LEU A 142 1.27 15.73 -13.75
N GLN A 143 2.40 15.11 -14.09
CA GLN A 143 3.64 15.84 -14.38
C GLN A 143 3.62 16.55 -15.75
N LYS A 144 2.87 16.02 -16.73
CA LYS A 144 2.69 16.67 -18.04
C LYS A 144 1.81 17.92 -17.98
N ASN A 145 0.83 17.97 -17.07
CA ASN A 145 -0.04 19.13 -16.92
C ASN A 145 0.62 20.22 -16.04
N GLN A 146 0.59 21.46 -16.51
CA GLN A 146 1.26 22.59 -15.87
C GLN A 146 0.72 22.91 -14.46
N SER A 147 -0.60 22.85 -14.25
CA SER A 147 -1.23 23.24 -12.97
C SER A 147 -0.93 22.23 -11.87
N THR A 148 -0.94 20.94 -12.21
CA THR A 148 -0.63 19.83 -11.31
C THR A 148 0.89 19.69 -11.07
N ARG A 149 1.72 19.90 -12.10
CA ARG A 149 3.19 19.95 -11.97
C ARG A 149 3.66 21.08 -11.05
N LYS A 150 3.12 22.30 -11.21
CA LYS A 150 3.45 23.44 -10.32
C LYS A 150 3.12 23.14 -8.86
N ARG A 151 2.12 22.30 -8.59
CA ARG A 151 1.73 21.86 -7.25
C ARG A 151 2.48 20.61 -6.78
N GLN A 152 3.29 20.01 -7.63
CA GLN A 152 3.98 18.74 -7.38
C GLN A 152 3.00 17.64 -6.94
N LEU A 153 1.88 17.51 -7.65
CA LEU A 153 0.92 16.45 -7.37
C LEU A 153 1.46 15.11 -7.87
N SER A 154 1.48 14.12 -6.99
CA SER A 154 1.86 12.75 -7.28
C SER A 154 1.22 11.79 -6.29
N ILE A 155 1.15 10.53 -6.69
CA ILE A 155 0.81 9.36 -5.89
C ILE A 155 2.11 8.65 -5.57
N ARG A 156 2.32 8.28 -4.31
CA ARG A 156 3.43 7.40 -3.96
C ARG A 156 3.11 5.98 -4.45
N THR A 157 3.94 5.47 -5.34
CA THR A 157 3.86 4.09 -5.86
C THR A 157 4.92 3.21 -5.20
N TYR A 158 4.68 1.90 -5.22
CA TYR A 158 5.59 0.87 -4.72
C TYR A 158 5.53 -0.34 -5.66
N HIS A 159 6.60 -1.13 -5.66
CA HIS A 159 6.73 -2.28 -6.57
C HIS A 159 5.92 -3.48 -6.11
N ILE A 160 5.21 -4.10 -7.05
CA ILE A 160 4.44 -5.32 -6.85
C ILE A 160 4.81 -6.27 -7.97
N ILE A 161 5.38 -7.42 -7.62
CA ILE A 161 5.83 -8.43 -8.57
C ILE A 161 5.05 -9.73 -8.30
N PRO A 162 4.00 -10.00 -9.09
CA PRO A 162 3.35 -11.31 -9.11
C PRO A 162 4.35 -12.37 -9.60
N LEU A 163 4.47 -13.48 -8.88
CA LEU A 163 5.38 -14.59 -9.21
C LEU A 163 4.63 -15.85 -9.65
N SER A 164 3.45 -16.08 -9.09
CA SER A 164 2.55 -17.16 -9.47
C SER A 164 1.09 -16.71 -9.30
N PRO A 165 0.08 -17.50 -9.74
CA PRO A 165 -1.33 -17.14 -9.60
C PRO A 165 -1.78 -16.85 -8.15
N ARG A 166 -1.00 -17.28 -7.15
CA ARG A 166 -1.31 -17.14 -5.72
C ARG A 166 -0.12 -16.69 -4.89
N SER A 167 0.92 -16.12 -5.49
CA SER A 167 2.04 -15.61 -4.71
C SER A 167 2.79 -14.50 -5.43
N GLY A 168 3.44 -13.66 -4.65
CA GLY A 168 4.35 -12.66 -5.17
C GLY A 168 4.99 -11.84 -4.06
N ILE A 169 5.73 -10.83 -4.48
CA ILE A 169 6.48 -9.95 -3.59
C ILE A 169 6.03 -8.51 -3.76
N ILE A 170 5.98 -7.80 -2.65
CA ILE A 170 5.61 -6.40 -2.58
C ILE A 170 6.75 -5.65 -1.90
N GLU A 171 7.10 -4.48 -2.43
CA GLU A 171 8.01 -3.56 -1.78
C GLU A 171 7.46 -3.14 -0.41
N TRP A 172 8.28 -3.27 0.63
CA TRP A 172 7.94 -2.73 1.92
C TRP A 172 8.26 -1.24 1.96
N VAL A 173 7.22 -0.41 2.01
CA VAL A 173 7.38 1.04 2.14
C VAL A 173 8.02 1.37 3.48
N GLN A 174 9.22 1.95 3.44
CA GLN A 174 9.99 2.25 4.64
C GLN A 174 9.56 3.57 5.29
N ASN A 175 9.88 3.72 6.57
CA ASN A 175 9.60 4.94 7.36
C ASN A 175 8.12 5.33 7.39
N THR A 176 7.22 4.35 7.30
CA THR A 176 5.78 4.57 7.38
C THR A 176 5.17 3.96 8.63
N ILE A 177 4.04 4.52 9.07
CA ILE A 177 3.17 3.89 10.07
C ILE A 177 1.74 3.77 9.53
N PRO A 178 1.01 2.68 9.82
CA PRO A 178 -0.41 2.63 9.52
C PRO A 178 -1.18 3.73 10.26
N PHE A 179 -2.07 4.42 9.55
CA PHE A 179 -2.91 5.49 10.08
C PHE A 179 -3.69 5.03 11.32
N GLY A 180 -4.24 3.82 11.27
CA GLY A 180 -4.95 3.20 12.40
C GLY A 180 -4.08 2.95 13.63
N THR A 181 -2.81 2.59 13.45
CA THR A 181 -1.88 2.37 14.57
C THR A 181 -1.64 3.67 15.33
N TYR A 182 -1.34 4.76 14.63
CA TYR A 182 -1.19 6.07 15.27
C TYR A 182 -2.47 6.50 16.00
N LEU A 183 -3.63 6.41 15.35
CA LEU A 183 -4.89 6.85 15.95
C LEU A 183 -5.27 6.05 17.21
N THR A 184 -5.00 4.75 17.23
CA THR A 184 -5.30 3.90 18.39
C THR A 184 -4.55 4.34 19.64
N GLU A 185 -3.33 4.86 19.48
CA GLU A 185 -2.51 5.40 20.58
C GLU A 185 -2.85 6.87 20.87
N ALA A 186 -3.13 7.68 19.85
CA ALA A 186 -3.33 9.12 19.97
C ALA A 186 -4.68 9.48 20.63
N HIS A 187 -5.75 8.76 20.33
CA HIS A 187 -7.09 9.03 20.88
C HIS A 187 -7.11 9.06 22.42
N PRO A 188 -6.71 7.98 23.13
CA PRO A 188 -6.67 7.99 24.60
C PRO A 188 -5.62 8.94 25.17
N LYS A 189 -4.55 9.26 24.41
CA LYS A 189 -3.49 10.18 24.84
C LYS A 189 -3.99 11.63 24.92
N TYR A 190 -4.72 12.08 23.91
CA TYR A 190 -5.13 13.49 23.76
C TYR A 190 -6.54 13.78 24.26
N ASN A 191 -7.45 12.81 24.20
CA ASN A 191 -8.83 12.97 24.66
C ASN A 191 -9.14 11.96 25.76
N LYS A 192 -8.61 12.19 26.97
CA LYS A 192 -8.75 11.26 28.11
C LYS A 192 -10.19 11.02 28.58
N ASN A 193 -11.08 11.97 28.29
CA ASN A 193 -12.49 11.91 28.70
C ASN A 193 -13.41 11.36 27.60
N ASP A 194 -12.88 11.09 26.41
CA ASP A 194 -13.64 10.51 25.32
C ASP A 194 -13.78 8.99 25.50
N ILE A 195 -14.82 8.42 24.91
CA ILE A 195 -15.01 6.95 24.87
C ILE A 195 -13.88 6.27 24.11
N LEU A 196 -13.51 5.04 24.49
CA LEU A 196 -12.37 4.37 23.86
C LEU A 196 -12.70 3.87 22.45
N PRO A 197 -11.71 3.75 21.54
CA PRO A 197 -11.94 3.25 20.18
C PRO A 197 -12.62 1.85 20.14
N LEU A 198 -12.29 0.98 21.09
CA LEU A 198 -12.89 -0.35 21.20
C LEU A 198 -14.37 -0.27 21.59
N GLU A 199 -14.72 0.61 22.52
CA GLU A 199 -16.10 0.84 22.96
C GLU A 199 -16.94 1.43 21.81
N CYS A 200 -16.40 2.40 21.07
CA CYS A 200 -17.03 2.93 19.86
C CYS A 200 -17.38 1.80 18.87
N ARG A 201 -16.42 0.89 18.63
CA ARG A 201 -16.61 -0.25 17.74
C ARG A 201 -17.69 -1.20 18.27
N MET A 202 -17.71 -1.46 19.58
CA MET A 202 -18.72 -2.31 20.21
C MET A 202 -20.12 -1.70 20.12
N MET A 203 -20.28 -0.39 20.37
CA MET A 203 -21.57 0.30 20.25
C MET A 203 -22.15 0.18 18.84
N LEU A 204 -21.33 0.43 17.82
CA LEU A 204 -21.74 0.32 16.41
C LEU A 204 -22.03 -1.13 16.02
N HIS A 205 -21.21 -2.08 16.47
CA HIS A 205 -21.41 -3.51 16.18
C HIS A 205 -22.70 -4.04 16.82
N THR A 206 -22.96 -3.69 18.07
CA THR A 206 -24.19 -4.08 18.79
C THR A 206 -25.43 -3.55 18.07
N GLU A 207 -25.42 -2.30 17.62
CA GLU A 207 -26.55 -1.73 16.85
C GLU A 207 -26.68 -2.38 15.46
N GLN A 208 -25.58 -2.76 14.82
CA GLN A 208 -25.61 -3.49 13.54
C GLN A 208 -26.23 -4.88 13.67
N GLN A 209 -25.98 -5.60 14.77
CA GLN A 209 -26.49 -6.97 15.00
C GLN A 209 -27.91 -7.01 15.60
N ARG A 210 -28.47 -5.86 15.98
CA ARG A 210 -29.80 -5.79 16.58
C ARG A 210 -30.88 -6.19 15.57
N LYS A 211 -31.79 -7.12 15.94
CA LYS A 211 -32.85 -7.65 15.05
C LYS A 211 -33.69 -6.57 14.36
N ASN A 212 -34.02 -5.49 15.08
CA ASN A 212 -34.83 -4.37 14.57
C ASN A 212 -33.97 -3.14 14.23
N SER A 213 -32.74 -3.36 13.73
CA SER A 213 -31.83 -2.29 13.33
C SER A 213 -32.34 -1.59 12.07
N THR A 214 -32.39 -0.27 12.10
CA THR A 214 -32.84 0.58 11.00
C THR A 214 -31.74 1.60 10.63
N PRO A 215 -31.73 2.15 9.41
CA PRO A 215 -30.78 3.21 9.07
C PRO A 215 -30.84 4.40 10.04
N LYS A 216 -32.03 4.76 10.52
CA LYS A 216 -32.23 5.86 11.49
C LYS A 216 -31.63 5.53 12.86
N SER A 217 -31.82 4.32 13.37
CA SER A 217 -31.26 3.91 14.66
C SER A 217 -29.73 3.81 14.61
N LYS A 218 -29.18 3.29 13.50
CA LYS A 218 -27.73 3.30 13.24
C LYS A 218 -27.15 4.71 13.23
N LEU A 219 -27.83 5.64 12.55
CA LEU A 219 -27.42 7.05 12.52
C LEU A 219 -27.44 7.69 13.91
N ASN A 220 -28.46 7.40 14.73
CA ASN A 220 -28.52 7.91 16.11
C ASN A 220 -27.36 7.41 16.97
N VAL A 221 -27.01 6.12 16.88
CA VAL A 221 -25.84 5.57 17.59
C VAL A 221 -24.54 6.18 17.07
N TYR A 222 -24.41 6.34 15.76
CA TYR A 222 -23.26 7.02 15.15
C TYR A 222 -23.10 8.45 15.67
N ASN A 223 -24.18 9.23 15.73
CA ASN A 223 -24.13 10.61 16.23
C ASN A 223 -23.70 10.68 17.70
N LYS A 224 -24.19 9.77 18.55
CA LYS A 224 -23.75 9.65 19.96
C LYS A 224 -22.24 9.37 20.06
N VAL A 225 -21.73 8.46 19.23
CA VAL A 225 -20.28 8.18 19.17
C VAL A 225 -19.52 9.42 18.69
N VAL A 226 -20.04 10.14 17.70
CA VAL A 226 -19.41 11.36 17.16
C VAL A 226 -19.30 12.47 18.21
N GLU A 227 -20.32 12.65 19.04
CA GLU A 227 -20.35 13.63 20.14
C GLU A 227 -19.30 13.34 21.22
N GLN A 228 -19.06 12.06 21.50
CA GLN A 228 -18.17 11.57 22.57
C GLN A 228 -16.77 11.16 22.10
N PHE A 229 -16.48 11.31 20.81
CA PHE A 229 -15.21 10.88 20.21
C PHE A 229 -14.70 11.94 19.22
N LYS A 230 -13.74 12.76 19.64
CA LYS A 230 -13.22 13.89 18.86
C LYS A 230 -11.99 13.49 18.04
N PRO A 231 -11.75 14.10 16.86
CA PRO A 231 -10.58 13.81 16.05
C PRO A 231 -9.29 14.33 16.69
N VAL A 232 -8.18 13.60 16.46
CA VAL A 232 -6.86 13.85 17.07
C VAL A 232 -5.71 13.88 16.07
N PHE A 233 -5.96 13.63 14.78
CA PHE A 233 -4.87 13.43 13.83
C PHE A 233 -4.00 14.66 13.59
N ARG A 234 -4.48 15.89 13.88
CA ARG A 234 -3.65 17.10 13.86
C ARG A 234 -2.39 17.01 14.73
N TYR A 235 -2.45 16.23 15.82
CA TYR A 235 -1.31 16.05 16.73
C TYR A 235 -0.16 15.27 16.08
N PHE A 236 -0.42 14.46 15.05
CA PHE A 236 0.61 13.72 14.32
C PHE A 236 1.72 14.65 13.83
N PHE A 237 1.30 15.78 13.27
CA PHE A 237 2.19 16.81 12.73
C PHE A 237 2.88 17.60 13.84
N GLN A 238 2.14 18.00 14.88
CA GLN A 238 2.67 18.80 16.00
C GLN A 238 3.72 18.05 16.83
N GLU A 239 3.57 16.73 16.95
CA GLU A 239 4.50 15.90 17.70
C GLU A 239 5.83 15.71 16.96
N ARG A 240 5.80 15.61 15.63
CA ARG A 240 6.96 15.20 14.81
C ARG A 240 7.70 16.36 14.17
N TYR A 241 6.97 17.35 13.68
CA TYR A 241 7.56 18.47 12.94
C TYR A 241 7.51 19.71 13.82
N LYS A 242 8.62 19.97 14.53
CA LYS A 242 8.73 21.08 15.49
C LYS A 242 9.03 22.42 14.83
N ASP A 243 9.74 22.38 13.71
CA ASP A 243 9.97 23.57 12.90
C ASP A 243 8.67 24.00 12.19
N PRO A 244 8.21 25.26 12.35
CA PRO A 244 6.94 25.71 11.76
C PRO A 244 6.89 25.64 10.23
N PHE A 245 8.02 25.88 9.56
CA PHE A 245 8.09 25.83 8.10
C PHE A 245 8.01 24.39 7.60
N ASP A 246 8.75 23.48 8.22
CA ASP A 246 8.65 22.04 7.93
C ASP A 246 7.24 21.52 8.23
N TRP A 247 6.68 21.82 9.42
CA TRP A 247 5.31 21.45 9.78
C TRP A 247 4.27 21.88 8.73
N TYR A 248 4.37 23.13 8.27
CA TYR A 248 3.48 23.66 7.24
C TYR A 248 3.61 22.89 5.93
N ASN A 249 4.84 22.63 5.48
CA ASN A 249 5.11 21.88 4.26
C ASN A 249 4.63 20.43 4.36
N LYS A 250 4.86 19.72 5.48
CA LYS A 250 4.39 18.35 5.70
C LYS A 250 2.87 18.26 5.69
N LYS A 251 2.18 19.20 6.31
CA LYS A 251 0.72 19.28 6.26
C LYS A 251 0.20 19.49 4.83
N ILE A 252 0.89 20.32 4.03
CA ILE A 252 0.55 20.49 2.61
C ILE A 252 0.79 19.20 1.83
N SER A 253 1.92 18.52 2.01
CA SER A 253 2.22 17.24 1.36
C SER A 253 1.20 16.16 1.72
N TYR A 254 0.80 16.08 2.99
CA TYR A 254 -0.31 15.23 3.42
C TYR A 254 -1.60 15.57 2.68
N THR A 255 -2.00 16.85 2.66
CA THR A 255 -3.26 17.26 2.03
C THR A 255 -3.26 16.97 0.53
N LYS A 256 -2.14 17.23 -0.16
CA LYS A 256 -1.95 16.91 -1.58
C LYS A 256 -2.03 15.40 -1.83
N SER A 257 -1.27 14.59 -1.10
CA SER A 257 -1.30 13.13 -1.27
C SER A 257 -2.68 12.54 -0.98
N VAL A 258 -3.38 12.99 0.05
CA VAL A 258 -4.77 12.56 0.32
C VAL A 258 -5.71 12.94 -0.82
N SER A 259 -5.59 14.16 -1.37
CA SER A 259 -6.44 14.61 -2.49
C SER A 259 -6.25 13.76 -3.76
N VAL A 260 -4.99 13.49 -4.15
CA VAL A 260 -4.69 12.74 -5.37
C VAL A 260 -5.08 11.26 -5.20
N ASN A 261 -4.78 10.66 -4.06
CA ASN A 261 -5.21 9.28 -3.75
C ASN A 261 -6.74 9.14 -3.71
N SER A 262 -7.46 10.12 -3.15
CA SER A 262 -8.93 10.08 -3.06
C SER A 262 -9.58 10.11 -4.44
N VAL A 263 -9.18 11.07 -5.28
CA VAL A 263 -9.74 11.21 -6.64
C VAL A 263 -9.35 10.03 -7.51
N THR A 264 -8.09 9.60 -7.46
CA THR A 264 -7.62 8.48 -8.29
C THR A 264 -8.24 7.17 -7.85
N GLY A 265 -8.31 6.92 -6.53
CA GLY A 265 -8.98 5.76 -5.95
C GLY A 265 -10.46 5.70 -6.34
N TRP A 266 -11.17 6.82 -6.29
CA TRP A 266 -12.56 6.89 -6.73
C TRP A 266 -12.72 6.57 -8.22
N VAL A 267 -11.87 7.13 -9.09
CA VAL A 267 -11.93 6.87 -10.55
C VAL A 267 -11.74 5.39 -10.89
N VAL A 268 -10.91 4.67 -10.13
CA VAL A 268 -10.69 3.22 -10.32
C VAL A 268 -11.61 2.34 -9.45
N GLY A 269 -12.54 2.94 -8.68
CA GLY A 269 -13.45 2.22 -7.80
C GLY A 269 -12.76 1.45 -6.66
N LEU A 270 -11.67 2.00 -6.09
CA LEU A 270 -10.88 1.39 -5.03
C LEU A 270 -11.68 1.32 -3.71
N GLY A 271 -11.89 0.12 -3.19
CA GLY A 271 -12.55 -0.18 -1.92
C GLY A 271 -11.59 -0.64 -0.81
N ASP A 272 -12.15 -1.07 0.33
CA ASP A 272 -11.43 -1.56 1.52
C ASP A 272 -10.36 -0.59 2.05
N ARG A 273 -10.71 0.70 2.05
CA ARG A 273 -9.85 1.78 2.57
C ARG A 273 -9.98 1.95 4.08
N HIS A 274 -9.78 0.85 4.81
CA HIS A 274 -9.76 0.88 6.27
C HIS A 274 -8.45 1.47 6.81
N CYS A 275 -8.40 1.85 8.11
CA CYS A 275 -7.27 2.58 8.68
C CYS A 275 -5.91 1.86 8.62
N MET A 276 -5.88 0.55 8.43
CA MET A 276 -4.63 -0.22 8.31
C MET A 276 -4.07 -0.28 6.86
N ASN A 277 -4.89 0.09 5.86
CA ASN A 277 -4.51 0.11 4.44
C ASN A 277 -4.08 1.51 3.97
N ILE A 278 -3.99 2.46 4.90
CA ILE A 278 -3.49 3.81 4.67
C ILE A 278 -2.29 3.98 5.57
N LEU A 279 -1.12 4.10 4.95
CA LEU A 279 0.14 4.37 5.61
C LEU A 279 0.42 5.88 5.56
N ILE A 280 1.10 6.40 6.57
CA ILE A 280 1.63 7.77 6.60
C ILE A 280 3.14 7.68 6.66
N ASP A 281 3.82 8.28 5.68
CA ASP A 281 5.28 8.43 5.67
C ASP A 281 5.70 9.42 6.77
N LEU A 282 6.56 8.99 7.67
CA LEU A 282 7.05 9.79 8.80
C LEU A 282 7.97 10.93 8.36
N ASN A 283 8.65 10.77 7.23
CA ASN A 283 9.58 11.77 6.72
C ASN A 283 8.87 12.80 5.84
N THR A 284 7.95 12.36 4.97
CA THR A 284 7.30 13.26 4.00
C THR A 284 5.89 13.69 4.40
N ALA A 285 5.28 13.00 5.36
CA ALA A 285 3.86 13.09 5.74
C ALA A 285 2.87 12.73 4.62
N GLU A 286 3.33 12.11 3.53
CA GLU A 286 2.45 11.65 2.46
C GLU A 286 1.60 10.46 2.93
N ALA A 287 0.33 10.46 2.52
CA ALA A 287 -0.56 9.31 2.65
C ALA A 287 -0.33 8.33 1.49
N ILE A 288 -0.19 7.05 1.82
CA ILE A 288 0.13 5.97 0.88
C ILE A 288 -0.90 4.88 1.06
N HIS A 289 -1.63 4.55 0.00
CA HIS A 289 -2.61 3.46 0.01
C HIS A 289 -1.90 2.15 -0.32
N ILE A 290 -2.11 1.13 0.49
CA ILE A 290 -1.59 -0.24 0.28
C ILE A 290 -2.73 -1.23 0.13
N ASP A 291 -2.43 -2.44 -0.35
CA ASP A 291 -3.39 -3.53 -0.55
C ASP A 291 -4.54 -3.11 -1.47
N LEU A 292 -4.31 -3.14 -2.79
CA LEU A 292 -5.21 -2.56 -3.78
C LEU A 292 -6.21 -3.59 -4.34
N GLY A 293 -6.29 -4.78 -3.75
CA GLY A 293 -7.05 -5.92 -4.27
C GLY A 293 -8.57 -5.75 -4.36
N ILE A 294 -9.17 -4.72 -3.76
CA ILE A 294 -10.60 -4.41 -3.94
C ILE A 294 -10.70 -3.15 -4.79
N ALA A 295 -11.04 -3.30 -6.07
CA ALA A 295 -11.19 -2.19 -7.02
C ALA A 295 -12.42 -2.39 -7.92
N PHE A 296 -12.66 -1.45 -8.84
CA PHE A 296 -13.77 -1.48 -9.80
C PHE A 296 -15.13 -1.67 -9.12
N ASP A 297 -15.34 -0.99 -7.99
CA ASP A 297 -16.58 -1.03 -7.21
C ASP A 297 -16.90 -2.38 -6.55
N ALA A 298 -15.97 -3.35 -6.53
CA ALA A 298 -16.16 -4.62 -5.84
C ALA A 298 -16.49 -4.46 -4.34
N GLY A 299 -16.08 -3.34 -3.71
CA GLY A 299 -16.44 -3.00 -2.33
C GLY A 299 -17.96 -2.86 -2.10
N LYS A 300 -18.75 -2.59 -3.15
CA LYS A 300 -20.22 -2.55 -3.09
C LYS A 300 -20.87 -3.93 -3.10
N LEU A 301 -20.13 -4.97 -3.44
CA LEU A 301 -20.59 -6.37 -3.49
C LEU A 301 -20.33 -7.13 -2.18
N LEU A 302 -19.66 -6.50 -1.22
CA LEU A 302 -19.44 -7.08 0.11
C LEU A 302 -20.78 -7.26 0.85
N SER A 303 -20.78 -8.17 1.83
CA SER A 303 -21.95 -8.44 2.68
C SER A 303 -22.49 -7.19 3.38
N ILE A 304 -21.59 -6.27 3.74
CA ILE A 304 -21.92 -4.91 4.14
C ILE A 304 -21.25 -3.99 3.09
N PRO A 305 -22.03 -3.37 2.19
CA PRO A 305 -21.47 -2.63 1.07
C PRO A 305 -20.80 -1.32 1.52
N GLU A 306 -19.68 -0.98 0.88
CA GLU A 306 -19.03 0.31 1.04
C GLU A 306 -19.70 1.35 0.12
N CYS A 307 -20.57 2.19 0.70
CA CYS A 307 -21.33 3.21 -0.06
C CYS A 307 -20.65 4.58 -0.15
N ILE A 308 -19.37 4.69 0.20
CA ILE A 308 -18.60 5.94 0.16
C ILE A 308 -17.59 5.94 -0.99
N PRO A 309 -17.34 7.08 -1.65
CA PRO A 309 -16.45 7.13 -2.82
C PRO A 309 -14.97 6.97 -2.45
N PHE A 310 -14.59 7.44 -1.27
CA PHE A 310 -13.24 7.33 -0.70
C PHE A 310 -13.30 7.69 0.79
N ARG A 311 -12.22 7.37 1.52
CA ARG A 311 -12.13 7.63 2.95
C ARG A 311 -11.84 9.12 3.24
N LEU A 312 -12.84 9.85 3.74
CA LEU A 312 -12.69 11.23 4.22
C LEU A 312 -13.32 11.41 5.61
N THR A 313 -12.83 10.65 6.61
CA THR A 313 -13.36 10.70 7.98
C THR A 313 -12.89 11.95 8.73
N ARG A 314 -13.48 12.22 9.91
CA ARG A 314 -13.15 13.40 10.75
C ARG A 314 -11.64 13.52 11.06
N ASP A 315 -10.96 12.42 11.35
CA ASP A 315 -9.50 12.41 11.55
C ASP A 315 -8.70 12.74 10.28
N VAL A 316 -9.14 12.28 9.10
CA VAL A 316 -8.47 12.62 7.82
C VAL A 316 -8.59 14.13 7.56
N VAL A 317 -9.79 14.68 7.78
CA VAL A 317 -10.05 16.12 7.63
C VAL A 317 -9.29 16.94 8.67
N ASP A 318 -9.17 16.44 9.90
CA ASP A 318 -8.43 17.11 10.98
C ASP A 318 -6.94 17.28 10.64
N GLY A 319 -6.34 16.31 9.96
CA GLY A 319 -4.96 16.41 9.47
C GLY A 319 -4.73 17.53 8.45
N MET A 320 -5.77 18.05 7.80
CA MET A 320 -5.68 19.17 6.85
C MET A 320 -5.58 20.53 7.56
N GLY A 321 -5.89 20.58 8.85
CA GLY A 321 -5.88 21.79 9.68
C GLY A 321 -7.19 22.60 9.59
N ILE A 322 -7.10 23.90 9.88
CA ILE A 322 -8.27 24.74 10.12
C ILE A 322 -9.19 24.91 8.91
N ASN A 323 -8.61 24.91 7.70
CA ASN A 323 -9.37 25.03 6.45
C ASN A 323 -10.13 23.73 6.10
N LYS A 324 -9.88 22.63 6.82
CA LYS A 324 -10.52 21.33 6.58
C LYS A 324 -10.37 20.95 5.09
N VAL A 325 -11.50 20.73 4.41
CA VAL A 325 -11.56 20.36 2.99
C VAL A 325 -11.43 21.55 2.04
N GLU A 326 -11.58 22.77 2.56
CA GLU A 326 -11.52 23.99 1.77
C GLU A 326 -10.06 24.37 1.46
N GLY A 327 -9.86 25.03 0.32
CA GLY A 327 -8.54 25.45 -0.13
C GLY A 327 -7.76 24.32 -0.79
N VAL A 328 -6.68 23.85 -0.16
CA VAL A 328 -5.68 22.96 -0.79
C VAL A 328 -6.31 21.65 -1.23
N PHE A 329 -7.10 21.00 -0.36
CA PHE A 329 -7.73 19.71 -0.68
C PHE A 329 -8.66 19.82 -1.89
N ARG A 330 -9.68 20.70 -1.82
CA ARG A 330 -10.61 20.92 -2.93
C ARG A 330 -9.90 21.28 -4.24
N LYS A 331 -8.94 22.22 -4.21
CA LYS A 331 -8.23 22.64 -5.43
C LYS A 331 -7.38 21.52 -6.04
N CYS A 332 -6.71 20.71 -5.22
CA CYS A 332 -5.94 19.58 -5.73
C CYS A 332 -6.85 18.48 -6.28
N CYS A 333 -8.01 18.23 -5.67
CA CYS A 333 -9.02 17.31 -6.21
C CYS A 333 -9.55 17.77 -7.58
N GLU A 334 -9.92 19.05 -7.70
CA GLU A 334 -10.40 19.64 -8.96
C GLU A 334 -9.37 19.48 -10.08
N GLU A 335 -8.12 19.85 -9.84
CA GLU A 335 -7.06 19.77 -10.86
C GLU A 335 -6.70 18.32 -11.22
N THR A 336 -6.66 17.42 -10.23
CA THR A 336 -6.44 15.99 -10.47
C THR A 336 -7.54 15.42 -11.34
N LEU A 337 -8.80 15.67 -10.99
CA LEU A 337 -9.94 15.14 -11.74
C LEU A 337 -10.00 15.71 -13.16
N LYS A 338 -9.68 17.00 -13.36
CA LYS A 338 -9.57 17.60 -14.70
C LYS A 338 -8.54 16.87 -15.57
N VAL A 339 -7.36 16.56 -15.02
CA VAL A 339 -6.32 15.82 -15.74
C VAL A 339 -6.77 14.41 -16.09
N LEU A 340 -7.37 13.68 -15.14
CA LEU A 340 -7.85 12.32 -15.38
C LEU A 340 -8.96 12.29 -16.45
N ARG A 341 -9.94 13.20 -16.37
CA ARG A 341 -11.01 13.32 -17.37
C ARG A 341 -10.49 13.66 -18.77
N LYS A 342 -9.53 14.59 -18.87
CA LYS A 342 -8.94 14.98 -20.17
C LYS A 342 -8.18 13.82 -20.83
N ASN A 343 -7.66 12.88 -20.05
CA ASN A 343 -6.86 11.75 -20.52
C ASN A 343 -7.56 10.40 -20.31
N SER A 344 -8.91 10.38 -20.27
CA SER A 344 -9.70 9.18 -20.01
C SER A 344 -9.37 8.05 -20.97
N ASN A 345 -9.17 8.35 -22.26
CA ASN A 345 -8.87 7.35 -23.28
C ASN A 345 -7.57 6.58 -22.98
N VAL A 346 -6.53 7.26 -22.47
CA VAL A 346 -5.25 6.62 -22.11
C VAL A 346 -5.42 5.67 -20.92
N LEU A 347 -6.22 6.08 -19.94
CA LEU A 347 -6.55 5.24 -18.78
C LEU A 347 -7.37 4.01 -19.21
N LEU A 348 -8.35 4.21 -20.09
CA LEU A 348 -9.17 3.12 -20.65
C LEU A 348 -8.32 2.13 -21.45
N THR A 349 -7.36 2.59 -22.26
CA THR A 349 -6.47 1.68 -23.00
C THR A 349 -5.70 0.73 -22.07
N ILE A 350 -5.24 1.20 -20.92
CA ILE A 350 -4.59 0.33 -19.93
C ILE A 350 -5.60 -0.68 -19.37
N LEU A 351 -6.80 -0.23 -19.00
CA LEU A 351 -7.84 -1.09 -18.47
C LEU A 351 -8.34 -2.14 -19.49
N ASP A 352 -8.44 -1.77 -20.77
CA ASP A 352 -8.86 -2.66 -21.84
C ASP A 352 -7.90 -3.83 -22.01
N VAL A 353 -6.58 -3.57 -21.95
CA VAL A 353 -5.56 -4.65 -22.00
C VAL A 353 -5.80 -5.69 -20.90
N PHE A 354 -6.29 -5.28 -19.73
CA PHE A 354 -6.61 -6.20 -18.63
C PHE A 354 -7.97 -6.87 -18.77
N ARG A 355 -8.96 -6.20 -19.35
CA ARG A 355 -10.26 -6.81 -19.66
C ARG A 355 -10.09 -8.04 -20.55
N TYR A 356 -9.11 -8.01 -21.46
CA TYR A 356 -8.81 -9.11 -22.36
C TYR A 356 -7.75 -10.10 -21.83
N ASP A 357 -7.30 -9.96 -20.57
CA ASP A 357 -6.38 -10.94 -19.96
C ASP A 357 -7.14 -12.24 -19.64
N PRO A 358 -6.85 -13.36 -20.34
CA PRO A 358 -7.58 -14.61 -20.18
C PRO A 358 -7.32 -15.30 -18.84
N LEU A 359 -6.35 -14.81 -18.04
CA LEU A 359 -5.96 -15.43 -16.79
C LEU A 359 -6.70 -14.85 -15.57
N TYR A 360 -7.69 -13.98 -15.80
CA TYR A 360 -8.37 -13.24 -14.74
C TYR A 360 -9.89 -13.42 -14.77
N ASN A 361 -10.48 -13.72 -13.60
CA ASN A 361 -11.92 -13.67 -13.38
C ASN A 361 -12.21 -12.42 -12.54
N TRP A 362 -12.97 -11.50 -13.12
CA TRP A 362 -13.40 -10.24 -12.49
C TRP A 362 -14.51 -10.45 -11.47
#